data_AF-A0A2N2YP98-F1
#
_entry.id   AF-A0A2N2YP98-F1
#
_cell.length_a   1.000
_cell.length_b   1.000
_cell.length_c   1.000
_cell.angle_alpha   90.00
_cell.angle_beta   90.00
_cell.angle_gamma   90.00
#
_symmetry.space_group_name_H-M   'P 1'
#
loop_
_entity.id
_entity.type
_entity.pdbx_description
1 polymer ?
#
loop_
_entity_poly.entity_id
_entity_poly.type
_entity_poly.pdbx_seq_one_letter_code
_entity_poly.pdbx_strand_id
1 'polypeptide(L)'
;MGECVESCRFKEVILTCKHHDRFCLWPSAYTEHSIKNSPYKNGKGDMVNEVSMACKKEGVRFGIYLSPWDRNSAVYAKPEYISYYRDQLSELITNYGPVSELWFDGANGGIGYYGGANERCEISQDYYDWANTVNLARSLQDDELVVFSDAGPDIRWVGNEQGWAGETNCYPMDPDSCLIRRPGYKKIIGAGMELGSDWIPSKVDVSIRPIGSIMSQKIPW
;
A
#
# COMPACT_ATOMS: atom_id res chain seq x y z
N MET A 1 8.68 16.65 -8.16
CA MET A 1 8.02 15.39 -8.56
C MET A 1 7.75 15.39 -10.06
N GLY A 2 6.94 16.32 -10.60
CA GLY A 2 6.65 16.40 -12.04
C GLY A 2 7.90 16.35 -12.93
N GLU A 3 8.88 17.22 -12.67
CA GLU A 3 10.15 17.25 -13.43
C GLU A 3 10.94 15.92 -13.40
N CYS A 4 10.95 15.20 -12.26
CA CYS A 4 11.61 13.90 -12.16
C CYS A 4 10.85 12.81 -12.92
N VAL A 5 9.52 12.84 -12.88
CA VAL A 5 8.68 11.83 -13.54
C VAL A 5 8.82 11.93 -15.05
N GLU A 6 8.84 13.15 -15.59
CA GLU A 6 9.05 13.39 -17.02
C GLU A 6 10.45 12.94 -17.48
N SER A 7 11.51 13.32 -16.75
CA SER A 7 12.89 12.98 -17.11
C SER A 7 13.21 11.48 -17.00
N CYS A 8 12.61 10.77 -16.03
CA CYS A 8 12.77 9.32 -15.87
C CYS A 8 11.75 8.49 -16.68
N ARG A 9 10.79 9.14 -17.36
CA ARG A 9 9.72 8.50 -18.17
C ARG A 9 8.85 7.52 -17.38
N PHE A 10 8.69 7.72 -16.07
CA PHE A 10 7.78 6.91 -15.25
C PHE A 10 6.34 7.07 -15.76
N LYS A 11 5.59 5.97 -15.75
CA LYS A 11 4.19 5.93 -16.22
C LYS A 11 3.16 5.96 -15.09
N GLU A 12 3.64 5.77 -13.87
CA GLU A 12 2.81 5.69 -12.68
C GLU A 12 3.58 6.19 -11.46
N VAL A 13 2.85 6.80 -10.52
CA VAL A 13 3.35 7.16 -9.20
C VAL A 13 2.41 6.54 -8.17
N ILE A 14 2.95 5.67 -7.33
CA ILE A 14 2.24 5.11 -6.17
C ILE A 14 2.66 5.92 -4.93
N LEU A 15 1.71 6.61 -4.31
CA LEU A 15 1.97 7.44 -3.13
C LEU A 15 1.67 6.66 -1.85
N THR A 16 2.62 6.68 -0.91
CA THR A 16 2.40 6.26 0.49
C THR A 16 1.46 7.23 1.20
N CYS A 17 0.15 7.05 1.05
CA CYS A 17 -0.86 7.88 1.70
C CYS A 17 -0.86 7.69 3.22
N LYS A 18 -0.61 6.46 3.68
CA LYS A 18 -0.43 6.09 5.09
C LYS A 18 0.53 4.91 5.18
N HIS A 19 1.60 5.05 5.97
CA HIS A 19 2.56 3.98 6.25
C HIS A 19 2.23 3.25 7.57
N HIS A 20 3.08 2.30 8.00
CA HIS A 20 2.84 1.49 9.20
C HIS A 20 2.70 2.30 10.51
N ASP A 21 3.29 3.50 10.58
CA ASP A 21 3.17 4.42 11.72
C ASP A 21 1.78 5.10 11.82
N ARG A 22 0.95 5.00 10.76
CA ARG A 22 -0.42 5.54 10.61
C ARG A 22 -0.52 7.03 10.26
N PHE A 23 0.55 7.81 10.14
CA PHE A 23 0.36 9.22 9.81
C PHE A 23 -0.26 9.38 8.41
N CYS A 24 -1.49 9.89 8.35
CA CYS A 24 -2.22 10.04 7.08
C CYS A 24 -1.85 11.36 6.39
N LEU A 25 -1.44 11.29 5.12
CA LEU A 25 -1.01 12.45 4.32
C LEU A 25 -2.17 13.29 3.74
N TRP A 26 -3.41 12.90 4.02
CA TRP A 26 -4.63 13.62 3.68
C TRP A 26 -5.43 13.93 4.94
N PRO A 27 -6.33 14.93 4.93
CA PRO A 27 -7.12 15.32 6.08
C PRO A 27 -8.30 14.34 6.33
N SER A 28 -7.99 13.07 6.60
CA SER A 28 -8.98 12.02 6.85
C SER A 28 -9.97 12.41 7.95
N ALA A 29 -11.26 12.16 7.71
CA ALA A 29 -12.33 12.37 8.68
C ALA A 29 -12.26 11.37 9.86
N TYR A 30 -11.58 10.24 9.67
CA TYR A 30 -11.61 9.11 10.60
C TYR A 30 -10.46 9.08 11.62
N THR A 31 -9.48 10.00 11.52
CA THR A 31 -8.37 10.07 12.49
C THR A 31 -7.82 11.47 12.68
N GLU A 32 -7.43 11.78 13.92
CA GLU A 32 -6.64 12.98 14.27
C GLU A 32 -5.15 12.82 13.95
N HIS A 33 -4.68 11.60 13.72
CA HIS A 33 -3.29 11.33 13.37
C HIS A 33 -3.04 11.50 11.86
N SER A 34 -3.18 12.74 11.40
CA SER A 34 -3.07 13.10 9.99
C SER A 34 -2.49 14.51 9.79
N ILE A 35 -2.26 14.85 8.53
CA ILE A 35 -1.75 16.15 8.09
C ILE A 35 -2.55 17.35 8.62
N LYS A 36 -3.83 17.16 8.98
CA LYS A 36 -4.69 18.21 9.53
C LYS A 36 -4.17 18.79 10.86
N ASN A 37 -3.44 17.97 11.63
CA ASN A 37 -2.82 18.37 12.89
C ASN A 37 -1.30 18.58 12.77
N SER A 38 -0.82 18.80 11.54
CA SER A 38 0.59 19.14 11.26
C SER A 38 0.75 20.63 10.93
N PRO A 39 1.94 21.22 11.10
CA PRO A 39 2.19 22.60 10.70
C PRO A 39 2.16 22.81 9.18
N TYR A 40 2.18 21.74 8.39
CA TYR A 40 2.18 21.83 6.92
C TYR A 40 0.94 22.56 6.43
N LYS A 41 1.16 23.67 5.72
CA LYS A 41 0.10 24.58 5.24
C LYS A 41 -0.90 24.95 6.34
N ASN A 42 -0.42 25.13 7.58
CA ASN A 42 -1.23 25.47 8.74
C ASN A 42 -2.39 24.50 8.99
N GLY A 43 -2.15 23.19 8.85
CA GLY A 43 -3.17 22.15 9.04
C GLY A 43 -4.21 22.06 7.91
N LYS A 44 -4.04 22.81 6.82
CA LYS A 44 -4.94 22.82 5.65
C LYS A 44 -4.34 22.12 4.43
N GLY A 45 -3.22 21.44 4.60
CA GLY A 45 -2.58 20.71 3.51
C GLY A 45 -3.27 19.40 3.19
N ASP A 46 -3.12 18.96 1.94
CA ASP A 46 -3.54 17.65 1.47
C ASP A 46 -2.51 17.18 0.43
N MET A 47 -1.53 16.38 0.86
CA MET A 47 -0.47 15.94 -0.05
C MET A 47 -0.98 14.94 -1.07
N VAL A 48 -2.02 14.16 -0.75
CA VAL A 48 -2.62 13.21 -1.69
C VAL A 48 -3.28 13.96 -2.85
N ASN A 49 -4.01 15.05 -2.55
CA ASN A 49 -4.54 15.93 -3.58
C ASN A 49 -3.45 16.58 -4.43
N GLU A 50 -2.39 17.09 -3.80
CA GLU A 50 -1.29 17.76 -4.51
C GLU A 50 -0.58 16.82 -5.49
N VAL A 51 -0.33 15.57 -5.08
CA VAL A 51 0.32 14.55 -5.89
C VAL A 51 -0.60 14.03 -6.99
N SER A 52 -1.86 13.71 -6.69
CA SER A 52 -2.82 13.23 -7.69
C SER A 52 -3.08 14.27 -8.79
N MET A 53 -3.23 15.55 -8.42
CA MET A 53 -3.37 16.65 -9.37
C MET A 53 -2.11 16.85 -10.23
N ALA A 54 -0.92 16.68 -9.65
CA ALA A 54 0.32 16.71 -10.42
C ALA A 54 0.40 15.53 -11.41
N CYS A 55 0.06 14.31 -10.99
CA CYS A 55 0.02 13.14 -11.87
C CYS A 55 -0.94 13.35 -13.05
N LYS A 56 -2.14 13.88 -12.77
CA LYS A 56 -3.13 14.23 -13.79
C LYS A 56 -2.60 15.26 -14.79
N LYS A 57 -1.93 16.31 -14.30
CA LYS A 57 -1.33 17.36 -15.15
C LYS A 57 -0.25 16.80 -16.07
N GLU A 58 0.59 15.91 -15.56
CA GLU A 58 1.72 15.33 -16.29
C GLU A 58 1.35 14.08 -17.12
N GLY A 59 0.07 13.67 -17.13
CA GLY A 59 -0.40 12.49 -17.87
C GLY A 59 0.16 11.16 -17.34
N VAL A 60 0.40 11.10 -16.04
CA VAL A 60 0.99 9.95 -15.33
C VAL A 60 -0.09 9.31 -14.46
N ARG A 61 -0.14 7.98 -14.41
CA ARG A 61 -1.14 7.28 -13.61
C ARG A 61 -0.85 7.45 -12.12
N PHE A 62 -1.91 7.53 -11.31
CA PHE A 62 -1.82 7.70 -9.87
C PHE A 62 -2.22 6.41 -9.16
N GLY A 63 -1.40 5.95 -8.22
CA GLY A 63 -1.66 4.80 -7.36
C GLY A 63 -1.52 5.17 -5.89
N ILE A 64 -2.09 4.33 -5.03
CA ILE A 64 -2.18 4.55 -3.60
C ILE A 64 -1.57 3.35 -2.86
N TYR A 65 -0.67 3.65 -1.94
CA TYR A 65 -0.26 2.74 -0.89
C TYR A 65 -1.00 3.12 0.40
N LEU A 66 -1.68 2.14 0.99
CA LEU A 66 -2.41 2.29 2.25
C LEU A 66 -2.05 1.11 3.17
N SER A 67 -1.12 1.33 4.09
CA SER A 67 -0.61 0.27 4.97
C SER A 67 -1.74 -0.45 5.72
N PRO A 68 -1.88 -1.79 5.57
CA PRO A 68 -2.83 -2.60 6.33
C PRO A 68 -2.40 -2.76 7.78
N TRP A 69 -1.10 -2.88 8.04
CA TRP A 69 -0.57 -2.83 9.39
C TRP A 69 -0.58 -1.39 9.91
N ASP A 70 -1.13 -1.18 11.10
CA ASP A 70 -1.24 0.13 11.71
C ASP A 70 -0.79 0.07 13.16
N ARG A 71 0.39 0.64 13.41
CA ARG A 71 1.05 0.61 14.71
C ARG A 71 0.49 1.63 15.70
N ASN A 72 -0.46 2.47 15.32
CA ASN A 72 -0.95 3.55 16.17
C ASN A 72 -2.40 3.34 16.60
N SER A 73 -3.24 2.73 15.79
CA SER A 73 -4.67 2.54 16.09
C SER A 73 -4.89 1.61 17.30
N ALA A 74 -5.65 2.09 18.30
CA ALA A 74 -6.04 1.32 19.48
C ALA A 74 -7.02 0.16 19.17
N VAL A 75 -7.58 0.16 17.97
CA VAL A 75 -8.52 -0.88 17.50
C VAL A 75 -7.88 -1.83 16.50
N TYR A 76 -6.59 -1.69 16.20
CA TYR A 76 -5.87 -2.65 15.37
C TYR A 76 -5.99 -4.07 15.96
N ALA A 77 -6.06 -5.08 15.09
CA ALA A 77 -6.38 -6.48 15.41
C ALA A 77 -7.82 -6.72 15.95
N LYS A 78 -8.73 -5.73 15.85
CA LYS A 78 -10.16 -5.88 16.15
C LYS A 78 -11.02 -5.68 14.88
N PRO A 79 -12.27 -6.18 14.83
CA PRO A 79 -13.14 -6.05 13.67
C PRO A 79 -13.42 -4.59 13.25
N GLU A 80 -13.48 -3.67 14.22
CA GLU A 80 -13.76 -2.26 13.98
C GLU A 80 -12.67 -1.58 13.14
N TYR A 81 -11.45 -2.10 13.19
CA TYR A 81 -10.36 -1.61 12.34
C TYR A 81 -10.62 -1.86 10.86
N ILE A 82 -11.33 -2.93 10.50
CA ILE A 82 -11.61 -3.25 9.10
C ILE A 82 -12.56 -2.23 8.50
N SER A 83 -13.60 -1.84 9.25
CA SER A 83 -14.48 -0.73 8.85
C SER A 83 -13.70 0.58 8.74
N TYR A 84 -12.90 0.91 9.76
CA TYR A 84 -12.02 2.09 9.75
C TYR A 84 -11.07 2.13 8.54
N TYR A 85 -10.47 0.98 8.18
CA TYR A 85 -9.57 0.88 7.04
C TYR A 85 -10.31 1.10 5.70
N ARG A 86 -11.50 0.50 5.55
CA ARG A 86 -12.34 0.64 4.36
C ARG A 86 -12.91 2.04 4.20
N ASP A 87 -13.23 2.69 5.30
CA ASP A 87 -13.65 4.08 5.35
C ASP A 87 -12.53 5.01 4.81
N GLN A 88 -11.29 4.81 5.28
CA GLN A 88 -10.12 5.54 4.76
C GLN A 88 -9.80 5.21 3.30
N LEU A 89 -9.91 3.95 2.91
CA LEU A 89 -9.75 3.53 1.52
C LEU A 89 -10.78 4.23 0.62
N SER A 90 -12.04 4.30 1.07
CA SER A 90 -13.12 4.97 0.35
C SER A 90 -12.80 6.46 0.15
N GLU A 91 -12.35 7.17 1.19
CA GLU A 91 -11.91 8.58 1.04
C GLU A 91 -10.85 8.73 -0.06
N LEU A 92 -9.90 7.81 -0.12
CA LEU A 92 -8.77 7.89 -1.05
C LEU A 92 -9.16 7.59 -2.49
N ILE A 93 -10.06 6.64 -2.72
CA ILE A 93 -10.44 6.27 -4.08
C ILE A 93 -11.59 7.13 -4.63
N THR A 94 -12.44 7.72 -3.79
CA THR A 94 -13.55 8.57 -4.29
C THR A 94 -13.15 10.02 -4.54
N ASN A 95 -12.18 10.55 -3.80
CA ASN A 95 -11.97 12.01 -3.75
C ASN A 95 -10.79 12.52 -4.59
N TYR A 96 -9.89 11.64 -5.04
CA TYR A 96 -8.62 12.04 -5.67
C TYR A 96 -8.51 11.67 -7.16
N GLY A 97 -9.63 11.34 -7.80
CA GLY A 97 -9.71 10.97 -9.21
C GLY A 97 -9.39 9.49 -9.47
N PRO A 98 -9.16 9.10 -10.73
CA PRO A 98 -8.90 7.70 -11.09
C PRO A 98 -7.64 7.16 -10.43
N VAL A 99 -7.80 6.01 -9.78
CA VAL A 99 -6.71 5.26 -9.13
C VAL A 99 -6.38 4.06 -9.99
N SER A 100 -5.15 4.04 -10.50
CA SER A 100 -4.63 2.95 -11.33
C SER A 100 -4.23 1.74 -10.51
N GLU A 101 -3.68 1.93 -9.31
CA GLU A 101 -3.20 0.83 -8.47
C GLU A 101 -3.45 1.06 -6.99
N LEU A 102 -3.90 0.01 -6.30
CA LEU A 102 -3.89 -0.09 -4.84
C LEU A 102 -2.79 -1.05 -4.40
N TRP A 103 -1.95 -0.59 -3.48
CA TRP A 103 -0.85 -1.37 -2.94
C TRP A 103 -1.13 -1.72 -1.47
N PHE A 104 -1.38 -3.00 -1.22
CA PHE A 104 -1.67 -3.56 0.11
C PHE A 104 -0.49 -4.38 0.63
N ASP A 105 0.21 -3.82 1.62
CA ASP A 105 1.36 -4.45 2.29
C ASP A 105 0.99 -5.69 3.10
N GLY A 106 1.78 -6.75 3.01
CA GLY A 106 1.75 -7.85 3.97
C GLY A 106 2.80 -7.76 5.08
N ALA A 107 3.69 -6.76 5.05
CA ALA A 107 4.65 -6.51 6.12
C ALA A 107 3.91 -6.20 7.44
N ASN A 108 4.21 -7.00 8.46
CA ASN A 108 3.61 -6.85 9.78
C ASN A 108 4.58 -7.35 10.86
N GLY A 109 5.14 -6.41 11.62
CA GLY A 109 6.10 -6.68 12.70
C GLY A 109 5.46 -7.00 14.06
N GLY A 110 4.13 -6.93 14.18
CA GLY A 110 3.36 -7.21 15.39
C GLY A 110 3.47 -6.15 16.49
N ILE A 111 4.62 -5.51 16.69
CA ILE A 111 4.85 -4.54 17.78
C ILE A 111 4.47 -3.11 17.38
N GLY A 112 3.64 -2.45 18.18
CA GLY A 112 3.14 -1.10 17.91
C GLY A 112 2.75 -0.33 19.17
N TYR A 113 2.49 0.96 19.00
CA TYR A 113 1.98 1.86 20.03
C TYR A 113 0.53 1.54 20.40
N TYR A 114 -0.32 1.25 19.42
CA TYR A 114 -1.72 0.82 19.57
C TYR A 114 -2.51 1.63 20.60
N GLY A 115 -2.54 2.96 20.44
CA GLY A 115 -3.23 3.87 21.37
C GLY A 115 -2.59 4.02 22.75
N GLY A 116 -1.33 3.60 22.91
CA GLY A 116 -0.60 3.67 24.18
C GLY A 116 -0.39 2.32 24.87
N ALA A 117 -0.94 1.23 24.33
CA ALA A 117 -0.74 -0.11 24.87
C ALA A 117 0.71 -0.59 24.76
N ASN A 118 1.45 -0.16 23.73
CA ASN A 118 2.86 -0.50 23.50
C ASN A 118 3.12 -2.02 23.55
N GLU A 119 2.33 -2.78 22.81
CA GLU A 119 2.28 -4.24 22.90
C GLU A 119 2.57 -4.91 21.55
N ARG A 120 2.55 -6.25 21.57
CA ARG A 120 2.55 -7.09 20.37
C ARG A 120 1.12 -7.53 20.08
N CYS A 121 0.64 -7.27 18.87
CA CYS A 121 -0.61 -7.80 18.36
C CYS A 121 -0.35 -8.87 17.30
N GLU A 122 -1.17 -9.91 17.31
CA GLU A 122 -1.17 -10.96 16.29
C GLU A 122 -2.53 -10.99 15.62
N ILE A 123 -2.53 -11.24 14.32
CA ILE A 123 -3.73 -11.30 13.48
C ILE A 123 -3.82 -12.67 12.82
N SER A 124 -5.03 -13.13 12.57
CA SER A 124 -5.27 -14.32 11.75
C SER A 124 -5.00 -14.02 10.26
N GLN A 125 -4.86 -15.06 9.46
CA GLN A 125 -4.59 -14.94 8.02
C GLN A 125 -5.74 -14.23 7.26
N ASP A 126 -6.97 -14.39 7.74
CA ASP A 126 -8.21 -13.87 7.17
C ASP A 126 -8.64 -12.51 7.75
N TYR A 127 -7.89 -11.97 8.72
CA TYR A 127 -8.25 -10.77 9.48
C TYR A 127 -8.67 -9.57 8.61
N TYR A 128 -7.94 -9.28 7.53
CA TYR A 128 -8.18 -8.09 6.71
C TYR A 128 -9.40 -8.19 5.79
N ASP A 129 -9.98 -9.39 5.64
CA ASP A 129 -11.12 -9.63 4.77
C ASP A 129 -10.94 -8.99 3.38
N TRP A 130 -9.82 -9.37 2.74
CA TRP A 130 -9.35 -8.75 1.50
C TRP A 130 -10.37 -8.86 0.36
N ALA A 131 -11.11 -9.96 0.27
CA ALA A 131 -12.11 -10.17 -0.77
C ALA A 131 -13.17 -9.05 -0.76
N ASN A 132 -13.74 -8.74 0.41
CA ASN A 132 -14.73 -7.67 0.53
C ASN A 132 -14.10 -6.27 0.38
N THR A 133 -12.86 -6.09 0.83
CA THR A 133 -12.13 -4.81 0.65
C THR A 133 -11.85 -4.52 -0.83
N VAL A 134 -11.44 -5.54 -1.60
CA VAL A 134 -11.22 -5.42 -3.05
C VAL A 134 -12.54 -5.22 -3.78
N ASN A 135 -13.61 -5.93 -3.41
CA ASN A 135 -14.94 -5.74 -3.99
C ASN A 135 -15.46 -4.31 -3.76
N LEU A 136 -15.25 -3.75 -2.57
CA LEU A 136 -15.55 -2.35 -2.28
C LEU A 136 -14.76 -1.42 -3.22
N ALA A 137 -13.45 -1.62 -3.32
CA ALA A 137 -12.61 -0.77 -4.17
C ALA A 137 -13.05 -0.80 -5.65
N ARG A 138 -13.33 -2.00 -6.18
CA ARG A 138 -13.83 -2.20 -7.55
C ARG A 138 -15.25 -1.66 -7.75
N SER A 139 -16.05 -1.52 -6.71
CA SER A 139 -17.37 -0.86 -6.81
C SER A 139 -17.29 0.66 -6.89
N LEU A 140 -16.15 1.24 -6.51
CA LEU A 140 -15.93 2.70 -6.42
C LEU A 140 -14.96 3.23 -7.48
N GLN A 141 -14.32 2.35 -8.25
CA GLN A 141 -13.38 2.68 -9.33
C GLN A 141 -13.72 1.90 -10.59
N ASP A 142 -13.21 2.35 -11.73
CA ASP A 142 -13.40 1.69 -13.02
C ASP A 142 -12.60 0.37 -13.10
N ASP A 143 -12.88 -0.43 -14.14
CA ASP A 143 -12.26 -1.74 -14.41
C ASP A 143 -10.73 -1.68 -14.63
N GLU A 144 -10.13 -0.49 -14.72
CA GLU A 144 -8.68 -0.30 -14.87
C GLU A 144 -7.91 -0.40 -13.54
N LEU A 145 -8.59 -0.40 -12.40
CA LEU A 145 -7.96 -0.51 -11.09
C LEU A 145 -7.29 -1.88 -10.91
N VAL A 146 -5.97 -1.89 -10.68
CA VAL A 146 -5.24 -3.09 -10.29
C VAL A 146 -4.94 -3.11 -8.79
N VAL A 147 -4.99 -4.29 -8.19
CA VAL A 147 -4.62 -4.50 -6.79
C VAL A 147 -3.31 -5.28 -6.70
N PHE A 148 -2.30 -4.60 -6.19
CA PHE A 148 -1.09 -5.24 -5.69
C PHE A 148 -1.30 -5.67 -4.24
N SER A 149 -0.97 -6.93 -3.96
CA SER A 149 -0.60 -7.36 -2.62
C SER A 149 0.44 -8.46 -2.72
N ASP A 150 1.00 -8.87 -1.59
CA ASP A 150 1.82 -10.09 -1.54
C ASP A 150 1.10 -11.31 -2.14
N ALA A 151 -0.24 -11.32 -2.07
CA ALA A 151 -1.08 -12.41 -2.52
C ALA A 151 -1.79 -12.20 -3.88
N GLY A 152 -1.68 -11.03 -4.52
CA GLY A 152 -2.60 -10.63 -5.59
C GLY A 152 -3.85 -9.90 -5.05
N PRO A 153 -4.97 -9.81 -5.79
CA PRO A 153 -5.34 -10.71 -6.89
C PRO A 153 -4.74 -10.35 -8.25
N ASP A 154 -4.40 -9.09 -8.52
CA ASP A 154 -4.03 -8.68 -9.89
C ASP A 154 -2.52 -8.67 -10.10
N ILE A 155 -1.75 -8.30 -9.07
CA ILE A 155 -0.29 -8.25 -9.10
C ILE A 155 0.25 -8.82 -7.79
N ARG A 156 1.26 -9.68 -7.88
CA ARG A 156 1.97 -10.23 -6.71
C ARG A 156 3.32 -9.56 -6.49
N TRP A 157 3.83 -9.63 -5.27
CA TRP A 157 5.22 -9.30 -4.99
C TRP A 157 6.20 -10.28 -5.67
N VAL A 158 7.43 -9.85 -6.00
CA VAL A 158 8.46 -10.75 -6.56
C VAL A 158 9.25 -11.51 -5.47
N GLY A 159 9.05 -11.21 -4.20
CA GLY A 159 9.73 -11.90 -3.10
C GLY A 159 11.03 -11.26 -2.61
N ASN A 160 11.43 -10.11 -3.17
CA ASN A 160 12.58 -9.33 -2.69
C ASN A 160 12.43 -7.83 -3.01
N GLU A 161 13.14 -6.99 -2.25
CA GLU A 161 13.21 -5.52 -2.45
C GLU A 161 14.53 -5.08 -3.11
N GLN A 162 15.24 -6.01 -3.77
CA GLN A 162 16.58 -5.78 -4.35
C GLN A 162 16.53 -5.44 -5.84
N GLY A 163 15.35 -5.44 -6.45
CA GLY A 163 15.19 -5.02 -7.84
C GLY A 163 15.43 -6.11 -8.88
N TRP A 164 15.26 -7.39 -8.54
CA TRP A 164 15.42 -8.49 -9.50
C TRP A 164 14.30 -9.53 -9.41
N ALA A 165 14.01 -10.18 -10.53
CA ALA A 165 13.17 -11.39 -10.61
C ALA A 165 14.05 -12.61 -10.87
N GLY A 166 13.56 -13.81 -10.53
CA GLY A 166 14.26 -15.05 -10.83
C GLY A 166 14.41 -15.30 -12.34
N GLU A 167 15.34 -16.16 -12.72
CA GLU A 167 15.52 -16.58 -14.13
C GLU A 167 14.22 -17.15 -14.71
N THR A 168 13.53 -17.96 -13.91
CA THR A 168 12.14 -18.37 -14.16
C THR A 168 11.20 -17.45 -13.40
N ASN A 169 10.23 -16.87 -14.11
CA ASN A 169 9.18 -16.04 -13.53
C ASN A 169 7.86 -16.24 -14.29
N CYS A 170 7.11 -17.25 -13.89
CA CYS A 170 5.81 -17.58 -14.46
C CYS A 170 4.72 -16.66 -13.89
N TYR A 171 3.77 -16.23 -14.72
CA TYR A 171 2.63 -15.42 -14.28
C TYR A 171 1.42 -16.24 -13.80
N PRO A 172 1.21 -17.49 -14.25
CA PRO A 172 0.20 -18.35 -13.64
C PRO A 172 0.50 -18.60 -12.15
N MET A 173 -0.53 -18.45 -11.31
CA MET A 173 -0.49 -18.65 -9.86
C MET A 173 -1.83 -19.20 -9.37
N ASP A 174 -1.80 -20.03 -8.33
CA ASP A 174 -2.98 -20.28 -7.52
C ASP A 174 -3.08 -19.18 -6.45
N PRO A 175 -4.17 -18.41 -6.33
CA PRO A 175 -4.26 -17.26 -5.42
C PRO A 175 -3.87 -17.59 -3.97
N ASP A 176 -4.32 -18.73 -3.46
CA ASP A 176 -4.00 -19.16 -2.09
C ASP A 176 -2.51 -19.45 -1.88
N SER A 177 -1.75 -19.70 -2.95
CA SER A 177 -0.30 -19.97 -2.88
C SER A 177 0.51 -18.71 -2.56
N CYS A 178 -0.06 -17.53 -2.84
CA CYS A 178 0.58 -16.24 -2.70
C CYS A 178 0.44 -15.63 -1.29
N LEU A 179 -0.24 -16.30 -0.36
CA LEU A 179 -0.46 -15.77 1.00
C LEU A 179 0.84 -15.73 1.82
N ILE A 180 1.21 -14.56 2.35
CA ILE A 180 2.52 -14.24 2.98
C ILE A 180 2.90 -15.08 4.24
N ARG A 181 2.04 -16.01 4.67
CA ARG A 181 2.31 -16.92 5.81
C ARG A 181 2.10 -18.40 5.47
N ARG A 182 1.79 -18.71 4.21
CA ARG A 182 1.63 -20.10 3.78
C ARG A 182 3.00 -20.80 3.70
N PRO A 183 3.12 -22.06 4.18
CA PRO A 183 4.32 -22.85 3.97
C PRO A 183 4.69 -22.93 2.48
N GLY A 184 5.94 -22.61 2.15
CA GLY A 184 6.43 -22.62 0.77
C GLY A 184 6.26 -21.31 0.00
N TYR A 185 5.59 -20.30 0.56
CA TYR A 185 5.39 -18.96 -0.05
C TYR A 185 6.66 -18.41 -0.73
N LYS A 186 7.78 -18.35 0.00
CA LYS A 186 9.05 -17.78 -0.51
C LYS A 186 9.62 -18.50 -1.74
N LYS A 187 9.29 -19.78 -1.95
CA LYS A 187 9.75 -20.53 -3.12
C LYS A 187 8.92 -20.21 -4.37
N ILE A 188 7.65 -19.89 -4.18
CA ILE A 188 6.67 -19.72 -5.26
C ILE A 188 6.59 -18.25 -5.67
N ILE A 189 6.59 -17.32 -4.71
CA ILE A 189 6.30 -15.90 -4.95
C ILE A 189 7.18 -15.25 -6.03
N GLY A 190 8.48 -15.56 -6.04
CA GLY A 190 9.44 -15.00 -7.01
C GLY A 190 9.60 -15.79 -8.32
N ALA A 191 9.18 -17.05 -8.36
CA ALA A 191 9.36 -17.91 -9.53
C ALA A 191 8.06 -18.12 -10.33
N GLY A 192 6.91 -18.01 -9.67
CA GLY A 192 5.62 -18.34 -10.26
C GLY A 192 5.31 -19.84 -10.27
N MET A 193 4.19 -20.20 -10.89
CA MET A 193 3.78 -21.59 -11.15
C MET A 193 3.60 -21.80 -12.65
N GLU A 194 3.95 -22.98 -13.16
CA GLU A 194 3.74 -23.29 -14.59
C GLU A 194 2.26 -23.47 -14.93
N LEU A 195 1.46 -23.98 -13.99
CA LEU A 195 0.06 -24.39 -14.18
C LEU A 195 -0.89 -23.79 -13.13
N GLY A 196 -0.68 -22.52 -12.76
CA GLY A 196 -1.58 -21.83 -11.83
C GLY A 196 -2.94 -21.49 -12.44
N SER A 197 -3.98 -21.37 -11.61
CA SER A 197 -5.35 -21.07 -12.04
C SER A 197 -5.55 -19.65 -12.59
N ASP A 198 -4.78 -18.68 -12.07
CA ASP A 198 -4.98 -17.26 -12.34
C ASP A 198 -3.71 -16.59 -12.86
N TRP A 199 -3.86 -15.51 -13.63
CA TRP A 199 -2.74 -14.75 -14.16
C TRP A 199 -2.37 -13.60 -13.23
N ILE A 200 -1.38 -13.81 -12.36
CA ILE A 200 -0.98 -12.87 -11.32
C ILE A 200 0.50 -12.49 -11.54
N PRO A 201 0.83 -11.57 -12.46
CA PRO A 201 2.21 -11.18 -12.74
C PRO A 201 2.93 -10.63 -11.51
N SER A 202 4.24 -10.85 -11.42
CA SER A 202 5.06 -10.30 -10.34
C SER A 202 5.45 -8.84 -10.61
N LYS A 203 5.39 -8.00 -9.58
CA LYS A 203 6.00 -6.67 -9.57
C LYS A 203 7.28 -6.68 -8.74
N VAL A 204 8.32 -6.06 -9.31
CA VAL A 204 9.64 -5.88 -8.70
C VAL A 204 9.71 -4.48 -8.14
N ASP A 205 9.70 -4.35 -6.81
CA ASP A 205 9.89 -3.10 -6.10
C ASP A 205 11.33 -2.97 -5.62
N VAL A 206 11.87 -1.76 -5.73
CA VAL A 206 13.22 -1.44 -5.28
C VAL A 206 13.33 0.06 -5.03
N SER A 207 14.13 0.41 -4.04
CA SER A 207 14.46 1.80 -3.76
C SER A 207 15.70 2.23 -4.56
N ILE A 208 15.66 3.46 -5.10
CA ILE A 208 16.83 4.11 -5.72
C ILE A 208 17.97 4.37 -4.73
N ARG A 209 17.70 4.27 -3.42
CA ARG A 209 18.70 4.41 -2.35
C ARG A 209 18.57 3.29 -1.31
N PRO A 210 19.62 2.98 -0.54
CA PRO A 210 19.50 2.10 0.62
C PRO A 210 18.43 2.60 1.61
N ILE A 211 17.70 1.66 2.20
CA ILE A 211 16.70 1.92 3.25
C ILE A 211 17.35 2.73 4.39
N GLY A 212 16.70 3.83 4.80
CA GLY A 212 17.16 4.73 5.86
C GLY A 212 17.93 5.99 5.40
N SER A 213 18.29 6.10 4.12
CA SER A 213 19.11 7.22 3.60
C SER A 213 18.36 8.57 3.44
N ILE A 214 17.02 8.59 3.52
CA ILE A 214 16.22 9.84 3.48
C ILE A 214 15.99 10.43 4.90
N MET A 215 16.26 9.69 5.98
CA MET A 215 16.23 10.22 7.35
C MET A 215 17.51 10.97 7.73
N SER A 216 18.05 11.80 6.84
CA SER A 216 19.12 12.76 7.16
C SER A 216 18.55 14.16 7.40
N GLN A 217 17.60 14.30 8.31
CA GLN A 217 17.37 15.55 9.00
C GLN A 217 17.41 15.27 10.49
N LYS A 218 18.62 15.35 11.07
CA LYS A 218 18.75 15.82 12.45
C LYS A 218 18.10 17.20 12.47
N ILE A 219 16.88 17.29 12.99
CA ILE A 219 16.31 18.55 13.45
C ILE A 219 16.75 18.65 14.91
N PRO A 220 17.76 19.49 15.24
CA PRO A 220 18.11 19.73 16.61
C PRO A 220 17.06 20.67 17.20
N TRP A 221 16.29 20.18 18.18
CA TRP A 221 15.90 20.90 19.40
C TRP A 221 15.68 19.88 20.50
#